data_AF-A0A1I0X268-F1
#
_entry.id   AF-A0A1I0X268-F1
#
_cell.length_a   1.000
_cell.length_b   1.000
_cell.length_c   1.000
_cell.angle_alpha   90.00
_cell.angle_beta   90.00
_cell.angle_gamma   90.00
#
_symmetry.space_group_name_H-M   'P 1'
#
loop_
_entity.id
_entity.type
_entity.pdbx_description
1 polymer ?
#
loop_
_entity_poly.entity_id
_entity_poly.type
_entity_poly.pdbx_seq_one_letter_code
_entity_poly.pdbx_strand_id
1 'polypeptide(L)' 'MMGDIVLALGLVLILEGLAYALAPSLIVRMLEILRALPETAVRQIGLLAALAGLALLWFAQAMGL' A
#
# COMPACT_ATOMS: atom_id res chain seq x y z
N MET A 1 18.26 5.07 11.56
CA MET A 1 18.83 4.62 10.27
C MET A 1 18.44 3.18 9.93
N MET A 2 18.88 2.16 10.67
CA MET A 2 18.48 0.76 10.36
C MET A 2 17.21 0.31 11.11
N GLY A 3 16.99 0.81 12.33
CA GLY A 3 15.77 0.52 13.11
C GLY A 3 14.49 0.99 12.42
N ASP A 4 14.52 2.16 11.79
CA ASP A 4 13.35 2.74 11.09
C ASP A 4 12.95 1.91 9.87
N ILE A 5 13.91 1.30 9.17
CA ILE A 5 13.67 0.39 8.05
C ILE A 5 12.98 -0.89 8.55
N VAL A 6 13.49 -1.47 9.64
CA VAL A 6 12.88 -2.66 10.26
C VAL A 6 11.47 -2.36 10.77
N LEU A 7 11.26 -1.17 11.35
CA LEU A 7 9.95 -0.72 11.82
C LEU A 7 8.97 -0.54 10.65
N ALA A 8 9.38 0.14 9.58
CA ALA A 8 8.55 0.33 8.39
C ALA A 8 8.16 -1.01 7.76
N LEU A 9 9.12 -1.94 7.61
CA LEU A 9 8.85 -3.30 7.12
C LEU A 9 7.90 -4.07 8.05
N GLY A 10 8.09 -3.98 9.37
CA GLY A 10 7.22 -4.62 10.35
C GLY A 10 5.79 -4.09 10.28
N LEU A 11 5.61 -2.77 10.14
CA LEU A 11 4.29 -2.16 9.97
C LEU A 11 3.61 -2.61 8.68
N VAL A 12 4.33 -2.66 7.56
CA VAL A 12 3.79 -3.18 6.29
C VAL A 12 3.32 -4.62 6.43
N LEU A 13 4.12 -5.49 7.06
CA LEU A 13 3.75 -6.89 7.30
C LEU A 13 2.52 -7.03 8.20
N ILE A 14 2.41 -6.22 9.26
CA ILE A 14 1.24 -6.23 10.15
C ILE A 14 0.00 -5.79 9.38
N LEU A 15 0.08 -4.68 8.63
CA LEU A 15 -1.07 -4.15 7.88
C LEU A 15 -1.54 -5.11 6.79
N GLU A 16 -0.62 -5.65 5.99
CA GLU A 16 -0.92 -6.67 4.99
C GLU A 16 -1.53 -7.92 5.64
N GLY A 17 -0.88 -8.47 6.67
CA GLY A 17 -1.37 -9.65 7.40
C GLY A 17 -2.77 -9.46 7.98
N LEU A 18 -3.05 -8.30 8.57
CA LEU A 18 -4.37 -7.96 9.09
C LEU A 18 -5.41 -7.82 7.98
N ALA A 19 -5.05 -7.26 6.83
CA ALA A 19 -5.96 -7.17 5.70
C ALA A 19 -6.40 -8.56 5.23
N TYR A 20 -5.47 -9.52 5.15
CA TYR A 20 -5.80 -10.91 4.83
C TYR A 20 -6.59 -11.62 5.94
N ALA A 21 -6.27 -11.38 7.21
CA ALA A 21 -6.89 -12.07 8.34
C ALA A 21 -8.31 -11.55 8.67
N LEU A 22 -8.52 -10.24 8.62
CA LEU A 22 -9.78 -9.60 9.02
C LEU A 22 -10.78 -9.49 7.87
N ALA A 23 -10.31 -9.29 6.64
CA ALA A 23 -11.17 -9.03 5.48
C ALA A 23 -10.75 -9.82 4.23
N PRO A 24 -10.63 -11.16 4.30
CA PRO A 24 -10.19 -11.97 3.17
C PRO A 24 -11.10 -11.83 1.94
N SER A 25 -12.41 -11.71 2.14
CA SER A 25 -13.39 -11.55 1.06
C SER A 25 -13.25 -10.22 0.31
N LEU A 26 -12.82 -9.15 0.99
CA LEU A 26 -12.58 -7.86 0.37
C LEU A 26 -11.37 -7.93 -0.57
N ILE A 27 -10.29 -8.59 -0.13
CA ILE A 27 -9.08 -8.78 -0.94
C ILE A 27 -9.40 -9.57 -2.20
N VAL A 28 -10.10 -10.69 -2.09
CA VAL A 28 -10.48 -11.51 -3.26
C VAL A 28 -11.31 -10.69 -4.25
N ARG A 29 -12.33 -9.97 -3.77
CA ARG A 29 -13.15 -9.12 -4.62
C ARG A 29 -12.35 -8.00 -5.28
N MET A 30 -11.40 -7.40 -4.57
CA MET A 30 -10.52 -6.38 -5.14
C MET A 30 -9.65 -6.97 -6.26
N LEU A 31 -9.08 -8.16 -6.06
CA LEU A 31 -8.28 -8.86 -7.07
C LEU A 31 -9.11 -9.24 -8.30
N GLU A 32 -10.37 -9.62 -8.13
CA GLU A 32 -11.30 -9.88 -9.24
C GLU A 32 -11.54 -8.60 -10.07
N ILE A 33 -11.77 -7.46 -9.40
CA ILE A 33 -11.93 -6.16 -10.07
C ILE A 33 -10.65 -5.81 -10.82
N LEU A 34 -9.48 -5.95 -10.19
CA LEU A 34 -8.20 -5.64 -10.83
C LEU A 34 -7.92 -6.55 -12.04
N ARG A 35 -8.31 -7.83 -11.98
CA ARG A 35 -8.20 -8.77 -13.10
C ARG A 35 -9.11 -8.43 -14.28
N ALA A 36 -10.23 -7.74 -14.03
CA ALA A 36 -11.14 -7.32 -15.10
C ALA A 36 -10.66 -6.07 -15.84
N LEU A 37 -9.67 -5.35 -15.30
CA LEU A 37 -9.11 -4.14 -15.90
C LEU A 37 -7.97 -4.46 -16.88
N PRO A 38 -7.74 -3.63 -17.90
CA PRO A 38 -6.56 -3.74 -18.75
C PRO A 38 -5.28 -3.47 -17.93
N GLU A 39 -4.19 -4.13 -18.28
CA GLU A 39 -2.90 -4.04 -17.56
C GLU A 39 -2.39 -2.59 -17.42
N THR A 40 -2.64 -1.75 -18.43
CA THR A 40 -2.29 -0.32 -18.39
C THR A 40 -3.02 0.43 -17.28
N ALA A 41 -4.29 0.12 -17.02
CA ALA A 41 -5.07 0.76 -15.97
C ALA A 41 -4.61 0.28 -14.58
N VAL A 42 -4.33 -1.02 -14.42
CA VAL A 42 -3.78 -1.57 -13.17
C VAL A 42 -2.44 -0.91 -12.85
N ARG A 43 -1.56 -0.76 -13.84
CA ARG A 43 -0.28 -0.05 -13.69
C ARG A 43 -0.47 1.41 -13.28
N GLN A 44 -1.43 2.11 -13.88
CA GLN A 44 -1.73 3.50 -13.52
C GLN A 44 -2.23 3.62 -12.09
N ILE A 45 -3.13 2.74 -11.65
CA ILE A 45 -3.61 2.71 -10.25
C ILE A 45 -2.44 2.49 -9.28
N GLY A 46 -1.57 1.52 -9.57
CA GLY A 46 -0.39 1.26 -8.76
C GLY A 46 0.57 2.45 -8.68
N LEU A 47 0.82 3.11 -9.81
CA LEU A 47 1.67 4.31 -9.88
C LEU A 47 1.07 5.47 -9.08
N LEU A 48 -0.24 5.72 -9.22
CA LEU A 48 -0.93 6.77 -8.46
C LEU A 48 -0.90 6.49 -6.96
N ALA A 49 -1.10 5.23 -6.54
CA ALA A 49 -1.01 4.84 -5.14
C ALA A 49 0.42 5.04 -4.59
N ALA A 50 1.45 4.66 -5.35
CA ALA A 50 2.84 4.86 -4.95
C ALA A 50 3.21 6.34 -4.83
N LEU A 51 2.78 7.18 -5.79
CA LEU A 51 3.01 8.62 -5.76
C LEU A 51 2.26 9.29 -4.60
N ALA A 52 1.03 8.86 -4.31
CA ALA A 52 0.29 9.34 -3.15
C ALA A 52 1.00 8.97 -1.84
N GLY A 53 1.49 7.73 -1.71
CA GLY A 53 2.28 7.30 -0.56
C GLY A 53 3.56 8.14 -0.40
N LEU A 54 4.28 8.39 -1.49
CA LEU A 54 5.46 9.27 -1.48
C LEU A 54 5.10 10.71 -1.06
N ALA A 55 4.00 11.25 -1.56
CA ALA A 55 3.53 12.59 -1.19
C ALA A 55 3.17 12.67 0.31
N LEU A 56 2.57 11.62 0.87
CA LEU A 56 2.28 11.53 2.31
C LEU A 56 3.57 11.47 3.14
N LEU A 57 4.57 10.68 2.72
CA LEU A 57 5.87 10.64 3.40
C LEU A 57 6.57 12.00 3.36
N TRP A 58 6.53 12.69 2.21
CA TRP A 58 7.10 14.03 2.09
C TRP A 58 6.35 15.02 3.00
N PHE A 59 5.01 14.94 3.04
CA PHE A 59 4.22 15.79 3.92
C PHE A 59 4.55 15.54 5.40
N ALA A 60 4.65 14.28 5.82
CA ALA A 60 5.06 13.93 7.17
C ALA A 60 6.44 14.52 7.51
N GLN A 61 7.42 14.36 6.61
CA GLN A 61 8.75 14.93 6.77
C GLN A 61 8.72 16.46 6.86
N ALA A 62 7.90 17.12 6.04
CA ALA A 62 7.73 18.58 6.07
C ALA A 62 7.10 19.08 7.39
N MET A 63 6.30 18.25 8.06
CA MET A 63 5.75 18.53 9.40
C MET A 63 6.75 18.25 10.54
N GLY A 64 7.95 17.75 10.23
CA GLY A 64 8.98 17.44 11.23
C GLY A 64 8.78 16.09 11.94
N LEU A 65 7.98 15.20 11.36
CA LEU A 65 7.98 13.76 11.69
C LEU A 65 9.17 13.07 11.02
#